data_AF-A0A2G9TLS8-F1
#
_entry.id   AF-A0A2G9TLS8-F1
#
_cell.length_a   1.000
_cell.length_b   1.000
_cell.length_c   1.000
_cell.angle_alpha   90.00
_cell.angle_beta   90.00
_cell.angle_gamma   90.00
#
_symmetry.space_group_name_H-M   'P 1'
#
loop_
_entity.id
_entity.type
_entity.pdbx_description
1 polymer ?
#
loop_
_entity_poly.entity_id
_entity_poly.type
_entity_poly.pdbx_seq_one_letter_code
_entity_poly.pdbx_strand_id
1 'polypeptide(L)'
;ASTGKDSRSAAELICNRVLGQGSEFQLGKTKVFLKERHDLFLEQEYHRMLSFRATVIQKHVKGWVAKRSFKKKKEAATAACRGSLVRAMVSDLRKNGGGRVKLQEDSREDSKEEIREEELVGQLFDFLPPDSRLDTIPDNVSSSSISIDSNPTQIPAVEETVQVEEDLGKYQFSKFAATYFQSQITSSHSKKPLKSPLLTHEDSASQLAAMAVWITILRFMGDLPDVKYSSNNGEVLVRAITAGYGLGTL
;
A
#
# COMPACT_ATOMS: atom_id res chain seq x y z
N ALA A 1 -37.10 8.58 0.41
CA ALA A 1 -36.92 7.11 0.36
C ALA A 1 -35.53 6.82 -0.20
N SER A 2 -34.69 6.19 0.65
CA SER A 2 -33.39 5.53 0.40
C SER A 2 -32.67 5.69 -0.96
N THR A 3 -31.53 6.40 -0.94
CA THR A 3 -30.46 6.45 -1.93
C THR A 3 -29.44 5.31 -1.75
N GLY A 4 -29.91 4.07 -1.61
CA GLY A 4 -29.06 2.89 -1.70
C GLY A 4 -28.94 2.48 -3.17
N LYS A 5 -27.74 2.48 -3.76
CA LYS A 5 -27.48 1.62 -4.92
C LYS A 5 -27.89 0.21 -4.49
N ASP A 6 -28.99 -0.28 -5.05
CA ASP A 6 -29.80 -1.34 -4.44
C ASP A 6 -28.96 -2.62 -4.29
N SER A 7 -28.64 -3.03 -3.07
CA SER A 7 -27.91 -4.28 -2.79
C SER A 7 -28.58 -5.48 -3.45
N ARG A 8 -29.91 -5.39 -3.65
CA ARG A 8 -30.70 -6.33 -4.44
C ARG A 8 -30.24 -6.37 -5.90
N SER A 9 -30.12 -5.21 -6.55
CA SER A 9 -29.66 -5.10 -7.94
C SER A 9 -28.22 -5.59 -8.09
N ALA A 10 -27.34 -5.30 -7.12
CA ALA A 10 -25.98 -5.83 -7.12
C ALA A 10 -25.97 -7.37 -7.01
N ALA A 11 -26.76 -7.93 -6.09
CA ALA A 11 -26.90 -9.37 -5.93
C ALA A 11 -27.45 -10.04 -7.20
N GLU A 12 -28.44 -9.42 -7.85
CA GLU A 12 -29.01 -9.87 -9.12
C GLU A 12 -27.96 -9.91 -10.24
N LEU A 13 -27.18 -8.83 -10.40
CA LEU A 13 -26.11 -8.76 -11.38
C LEU A 13 -25.02 -9.82 -11.15
N ILE A 14 -24.63 -10.05 -9.90
CA ILE A 14 -23.65 -11.08 -9.54
C ILE A 14 -24.19 -12.46 -9.89
N CYS A 15 -25.41 -12.79 -9.47
CA CYS A 15 -26.02 -14.09 -9.75
C CYS A 15 -26.16 -14.33 -11.25
N ASN A 16 -26.67 -13.36 -12.01
CA ASN A 16 -26.81 -13.48 -13.46
C ASN A 16 -25.45 -13.67 -14.17
N ARG A 17 -24.41 -12.96 -13.73
CA ARG A 17 -23.07 -13.05 -14.33
C ARG A 17 -22.36 -14.36 -14.00
N VAL A 18 -22.47 -14.85 -12.76
CA VAL A 18 -21.69 -16.02 -12.30
C VAL A 18 -22.44 -17.33 -12.54
N LEU A 19 -23.76 -17.36 -12.28
CA LEU A 19 -24.56 -18.58 -12.40
C LEU A 19 -25.12 -18.79 -13.83
N GLY A 20 -25.19 -17.73 -14.64
CA GLY A 20 -25.68 -17.77 -16.02
C GLY A 20 -27.21 -17.73 -16.17
N GLN A 21 -27.68 -17.74 -17.41
CA GLN A 21 -29.09 -17.48 -17.78
C GLN A 21 -30.07 -18.60 -17.40
N GLY A 22 -29.59 -19.81 -17.07
CA GLY A 22 -30.41 -20.96 -16.64
C GLY A 22 -30.47 -21.16 -15.13
N SER A 23 -30.06 -20.17 -14.34
CA SER A 23 -29.93 -20.30 -12.90
C SER A 23 -31.27 -20.12 -12.17
N GLU A 24 -31.57 -21.05 -11.28
CA GLU A 24 -32.84 -21.12 -10.56
C GLU A 24 -32.81 -20.35 -9.22
N PHE A 25 -32.15 -19.19 -9.16
CA PHE A 25 -32.12 -18.36 -7.95
C PHE A 25 -33.35 -17.44 -7.85
N GLN A 26 -33.72 -17.04 -6.64
CA GLN A 26 -34.83 -16.11 -6.40
C GLN A 26 -34.43 -14.98 -5.46
N LEU A 27 -34.89 -13.76 -5.75
CA LEU A 27 -34.62 -12.57 -4.94
C LEU A 27 -35.83 -12.24 -4.06
N GLY A 28 -35.73 -12.52 -2.76
CA GLY A 28 -36.70 -12.10 -1.75
C GLY A 28 -36.58 -10.61 -1.40
N LYS A 29 -37.39 -10.12 -0.46
CA LYS A 29 -37.33 -8.70 -0.01
C LYS A 29 -36.00 -8.35 0.65
N THR A 30 -35.41 -9.29 1.38
CA THR A 30 -34.20 -9.07 2.20
C THR A 30 -33.10 -10.12 2.00
N LYS A 31 -33.36 -11.18 1.24
CA LYS A 31 -32.45 -12.34 1.07
C LYS A 31 -32.48 -12.88 -0.35
N VAL A 32 -31.38 -13.50 -0.76
CA VAL A 32 -31.27 -14.30 -2.00
C VAL A 32 -31.47 -15.77 -1.64
N PHE A 33 -32.31 -16.46 -2.40
CA PHE A 33 -32.56 -17.89 -2.24
C PHE A 33 -31.83 -18.64 -3.36
N LEU A 34 -30.91 -19.52 -2.96
CA LEU A 34 -30.08 -20.32 -3.84
C LEU A 34 -30.39 -21.81 -3.63
N LYS A 35 -30.32 -22.59 -4.70
CA LYS A 35 -30.21 -24.05 -4.57
C LYS A 35 -28.79 -24.41 -4.15
N GLU A 36 -28.63 -25.52 -3.45
CA GLU A 36 -27.33 -26.01 -2.94
C GLU A 36 -26.23 -26.06 -4.02
N ARG A 37 -26.58 -26.47 -5.25
CA ARG A 37 -25.63 -26.48 -6.38
C ARG A 37 -25.10 -25.09 -6.74
N HIS A 38 -25.94 -24.06 -6.69
CA HIS A 38 -25.54 -22.69 -7.03
C HIS A 38 -24.72 -22.06 -5.91
N ASP A 39 -25.08 -22.34 -4.66
CA ASP A 39 -24.37 -21.86 -3.48
C ASP A 39 -22.93 -22.41 -3.44
N LEU A 40 -22.78 -23.73 -3.57
CA LEU A 40 -21.48 -24.39 -3.64
C LEU A 40 -20.61 -23.84 -4.80
N PHE A 41 -21.22 -23.58 -5.96
CA PHE A 41 -20.50 -23.02 -7.10
C PHE A 41 -20.00 -21.59 -6.84
N LEU A 42 -20.81 -20.76 -6.18
CA LEU A 42 -20.42 -19.40 -5.80
C LEU A 42 -19.28 -19.40 -4.78
N GLU A 43 -19.32 -20.30 -3.79
CA GLU A 43 -18.22 -20.46 -2.84
C GLU A 43 -16.92 -20.89 -3.52
N GLN A 44 -17.01 -21.85 -4.45
CA GLN A 44 -15.86 -22.30 -5.21
C GLN A 44 -15.24 -21.17 -6.05
N GLU A 45 -16.06 -20.39 -6.76
CA GLU A 45 -15.59 -19.25 -7.54
C GLU A 45 -15.05 -18.12 -6.65
N TYR A 46 -15.65 -17.91 -5.47
CA TYR A 46 -15.14 -16.98 -4.47
C TYR A 46 -13.70 -17.35 -4.06
N HIS A 47 -13.47 -18.60 -3.67
CA HIS A 47 -12.13 -19.07 -3.29
C HIS A 47 -11.14 -19.01 -4.47
N ARG A 48 -11.56 -19.42 -5.67
CA ARG A 48 -10.73 -19.34 -6.87
C ARG A 48 -10.30 -17.91 -7.17
N MET A 49 -11.24 -16.96 -7.11
CA MET A 49 -10.97 -15.54 -7.34
C MET A 49 -10.07 -14.97 -6.26
N LEU A 50 -10.33 -15.29 -4.98
CA LEU A 50 -9.51 -14.81 -3.86
C LEU A 50 -8.04 -15.25 -4.03
N SER A 51 -7.81 -16.53 -4.34
CA SER A 51 -6.47 -17.05 -4.61
C SER A 51 -5.81 -16.36 -5.81
N PHE A 52 -6.54 -16.17 -6.92
CA PHE A 52 -6.04 -15.49 -8.10
C PHE A 52 -5.60 -14.05 -7.79
N ARG A 53 -6.45 -13.28 -7.09
CA ARG A 53 -6.13 -11.89 -6.71
C ARG A 53 -4.91 -11.84 -5.80
N ALA A 54 -4.79 -12.75 -4.83
CA ALA A 54 -3.60 -12.85 -3.98
C ALA A 54 -2.33 -13.11 -4.80
N THR A 55 -2.36 -14.03 -5.77
CA THR A 55 -1.22 -14.29 -6.67
C THR A 55 -0.84 -13.07 -7.50
N VAL A 56 -1.83 -12.31 -8.00
CA VAL A 56 -1.58 -11.07 -8.75
C VAL A 56 -0.85 -10.05 -7.87
N ILE A 57 -1.32 -9.80 -6.65
CA ILE A 57 -0.66 -8.88 -5.71
C ILE A 57 0.76 -9.36 -5.41
N GLN A 58 0.92 -10.63 -5.05
CA GLN A 58 2.22 -11.22 -4.74
C GLN A 58 3.21 -11.11 -5.91
N LYS A 59 2.76 -11.34 -7.15
CA LYS A 59 3.58 -11.20 -8.36
C LYS A 59 4.12 -9.77 -8.50
N HIS A 60 3.26 -8.77 -8.33
CA HIS A 60 3.66 -7.36 -8.45
C HIS A 60 4.63 -6.95 -7.35
N VAL A 61 4.36 -7.34 -6.09
CA VAL A 61 5.26 -7.05 -4.96
C VAL A 61 6.61 -7.71 -5.16
N LYS A 62 6.66 -9.01 -5.50
CA LYS A 62 7.91 -9.72 -5.77
C LYS A 62 8.69 -9.07 -6.92
N GLY A 63 7.99 -8.68 -8.00
CA GLY A 63 8.59 -7.97 -9.13
C GLY A 63 9.17 -6.60 -8.74
N TRP A 64 8.45 -5.83 -7.92
CA TRP A 64 8.92 -4.54 -7.42
C TRP A 64 10.18 -4.67 -6.56
N VAL A 65 10.20 -5.60 -5.61
CA VAL A 65 11.37 -5.88 -4.78
C VAL A 65 12.56 -6.27 -5.66
N ALA A 66 12.38 -7.19 -6.60
CA ALA A 66 13.44 -7.63 -7.51
C ALA A 66 14.00 -6.48 -8.36
N LYS A 67 13.13 -5.63 -8.93
CA LYS A 67 13.55 -4.44 -9.71
C LYS A 67 14.35 -3.47 -8.86
N ARG A 68 13.93 -3.21 -7.62
CA ARG A 68 14.64 -2.33 -6.70
C ARG A 68 16.02 -2.86 -6.35
N SER A 69 16.13 -4.15 -6.03
CA SER A 69 17.42 -4.79 -5.75
C SER A 69 18.35 -4.77 -6.97
N PHE A 70 17.80 -5.00 -8.17
CA PHE A 70 18.58 -4.94 -9.41
C PHE A 70 19.12 -3.53 -9.69
N LYS A 71 18.28 -2.50 -9.55
CA LYS A 71 18.69 -1.09 -9.75
C LYS A 71 19.87 -0.73 -8.83
N LYS A 72 19.77 -1.06 -7.54
CA LYS A 72 20.85 -0.83 -6.56
C LYS A 72 22.16 -1.53 -6.95
N LYS A 73 22.08 -2.81 -7.36
CA LYS A 73 23.26 -3.58 -7.80
C LYS A 73 23.88 -3.01 -9.07
N LYS A 74 23.05 -2.62 -10.04
CA LYS A 74 23.48 -1.99 -11.30
C LYS A 74 24.22 -0.67 -11.02
N GLU A 75 23.64 0.20 -10.19
CA GLU A 75 24.26 1.47 -9.80
C GLU A 75 25.62 1.24 -9.12
N ALA A 76 25.68 0.33 -8.15
CA ALA A 76 26.93 -0.01 -7.46
C ALA A 76 28.01 -0.55 -8.43
N ALA A 77 27.63 -1.45 -9.36
CA ALA A 77 28.54 -1.97 -10.36
C ALA A 77 29.07 -0.86 -11.28
N THR A 78 28.19 0.04 -11.75
CA THR A 78 28.60 1.17 -12.60
C THR A 78 29.54 2.13 -11.87
N ALA A 79 29.28 2.44 -10.60
CA ALA A 79 30.15 3.28 -9.79
C ALA A 79 31.52 2.62 -9.55
N ALA A 80 31.54 1.30 -9.29
CA ALA A 80 32.77 0.54 -9.11
C ALA A 80 33.64 0.53 -10.39
N CYS A 81 33.04 0.27 -11.55
CA CYS A 81 33.72 0.31 -12.84
C CYS A 81 34.31 1.69 -13.14
N ARG A 82 33.50 2.75 -12.99
CA ARG A 82 33.96 4.14 -13.18
C ARG A 82 35.11 4.48 -12.24
N GLY A 83 34.98 4.15 -10.95
CA GLY A 83 36.03 4.36 -9.97
C GLY A 83 37.31 3.59 -10.29
N SER A 84 37.21 2.37 -10.83
CA SER A 84 38.38 1.58 -11.23
C SER A 84 39.15 2.24 -12.37
N LEU A 85 38.43 2.78 -13.37
CA LEU A 85 39.04 3.47 -14.50
C LEU A 85 39.81 4.73 -14.04
N VAL A 86 39.18 5.56 -13.20
CA VAL A 86 39.83 6.76 -12.64
C VAL A 86 41.05 6.38 -11.79
N ARG A 87 40.93 5.37 -10.93
CA ARG A 87 42.05 4.91 -10.09
C ARG A 87 43.22 4.38 -10.93
N ALA A 88 42.95 3.66 -12.02
CA ALA A 88 43.98 3.22 -12.95
C ALA A 88 44.70 4.41 -13.58
N MET A 89 43.95 5.38 -14.12
CA MET A 89 44.50 6.60 -14.72
C MET A 89 45.36 7.42 -13.73
N VAL A 90 44.88 7.57 -12.48
CA VAL A 90 45.65 8.25 -11.42
C VAL A 90 46.90 7.47 -11.03
N SER A 91 46.83 6.13 -11.02
CA SER A 91 48.01 5.28 -10.76
C SER A 91 49.08 5.46 -11.83
N ASP A 92 48.68 5.54 -13.09
CA ASP A 92 49.60 5.73 -14.22
C ASP A 92 50.25 7.13 -14.20
N LEU A 93 49.48 8.19 -13.93
CA LEU A 93 50.02 9.55 -13.76
C LEU A 93 51.04 9.63 -12.62
N ARG A 94 50.83 8.90 -11.52
CA ARG A 94 51.77 8.83 -10.38
C ARG A 94 53.07 8.10 -10.74
N LYS A 95 53.01 7.06 -11.58
CA LYS A 95 54.20 6.29 -12.01
C LYS A 95 55.05 7.07 -13.01
N ASN A 96 54.43 7.86 -13.88
CA ASN A 96 55.11 8.64 -14.91
C ASN A 96 55.70 9.96 -14.40
N GLY A 97 55.88 10.11 -13.08
CA GLY A 97 56.53 11.29 -12.48
C GLY A 97 55.66 12.55 -12.46
N GLY A 98 54.32 12.41 -12.57
CA GLY A 98 53.39 13.51 -12.39
C GLY A 98 53.55 14.13 -11.00
N GLY A 99 54.30 15.23 -10.91
CA GLY A 99 54.40 16.04 -9.71
C GLY A 99 53.00 16.37 -9.19
N ARG A 100 52.85 16.40 -7.86
CA ARG A 100 51.61 16.78 -7.18
C ARG A 100 50.95 17.93 -7.93
N VAL A 101 49.85 17.65 -8.64
CA VAL A 101 48.95 18.71 -9.09
C VAL A 101 48.53 19.39 -7.80
N LYS A 102 49.04 20.60 -7.56
CA LYS A 102 48.48 21.46 -6.52
C LYS A 102 47.02 21.59 -6.94
N LEU A 103 46.14 21.02 -6.14
CA LEU A 103 44.73 21.37 -6.17
C LEU A 103 44.72 22.87 -5.94
N GLN A 104 44.59 23.64 -7.02
CA GLN A 104 44.04 24.97 -6.90
C GLN A 104 42.64 24.71 -6.35
N GLU A 105 42.45 25.03 -5.07
CA GLU A 105 41.14 25.35 -4.53
C GLU A 105 40.63 26.54 -5.34
N ASP A 106 40.16 26.29 -6.55
CA ASP A 106 39.05 27.10 -7.03
C ASP A 106 37.94 26.77 -6.05
N SER A 107 37.68 27.73 -5.17
CA SER A 107 36.48 27.86 -4.37
C SER A 107 35.28 27.71 -5.29
N ARG A 108 34.94 26.46 -5.61
CA ARG A 108 33.61 26.12 -6.09
C ARG A 108 32.77 26.24 -4.85
N GLU A 109 32.06 27.35 -4.77
CA GLU A 109 30.88 27.48 -3.95
C GLU A 109 30.10 26.18 -4.12
N ASP A 110 30.14 25.33 -3.09
CA ASP A 110 29.22 24.23 -2.94
C ASP A 110 27.91 24.93 -2.59
N SER A 111 27.24 25.48 -3.61
CA SER A 111 25.83 25.80 -3.56
C SER A 111 25.15 24.47 -3.32
N LYS A 112 25.06 24.11 -2.03
CA LYS A 112 24.02 23.25 -1.53
C LYS A 112 22.73 23.97 -1.93
N GLU A 113 22.22 23.65 -3.10
CA GLU A 113 20.84 23.93 -3.43
C GLU A 113 20.04 23.22 -2.35
N GLU A 114 19.57 24.02 -1.41
CA GLU A 114 18.63 23.62 -0.38
C GLU A 114 17.37 23.20 -1.13
N ILE A 115 17.27 21.90 -1.43
CA ILE A 115 16.10 21.33 -2.09
C ILE A 115 14.94 21.59 -1.13
N ARG A 116 14.12 22.59 -1.47
CA ARG A 116 12.97 22.99 -0.69
C ARG A 116 12.03 21.79 -0.59
N GLU A 117 11.47 21.55 0.60
CA GLU A 117 10.62 20.38 0.88
C GLU A 117 9.46 20.25 -0.12
N GLU A 118 9.01 21.38 -0.66
CA GLU A 118 8.04 21.57 -1.74
C GLU A 118 8.39 20.75 -3.01
N GLU A 119 9.67 20.73 -3.40
CA GLU A 119 10.15 20.02 -4.59
C GLU A 119 10.26 18.50 -4.36
N LEU A 120 10.54 18.10 -3.11
CA LEU A 120 10.61 16.69 -2.71
C LEU A 120 9.21 16.04 -2.68
N VAL A 121 8.19 16.81 -2.27
CA VAL A 121 6.79 16.37 -2.27
C VAL A 121 6.26 16.23 -3.70
N GLY A 122 6.60 17.18 -4.60
CA GLY A 122 6.26 17.10 -6.02
C GLY A 122 6.81 15.83 -6.70
N GLN A 123 8.05 15.45 -6.41
CA GLN A 123 8.64 14.20 -6.91
C GLN A 123 8.06 12.94 -6.26
N LEU A 124 7.61 12.99 -5.01
CA LEU A 124 7.05 11.83 -4.31
C LEU A 124 5.63 11.49 -4.80
N PHE A 125 4.88 12.48 -5.27
CA PHE A 125 3.49 12.34 -5.72
C PHE A 125 3.30 12.47 -7.23
N ASP A 126 4.39 12.38 -8.00
CA ASP A 126 4.38 12.59 -9.46
C ASP A 126 3.50 11.57 -10.23
N PHE A 127 3.16 10.46 -9.57
CA PHE A 127 2.32 9.38 -10.05
C PHE A 127 0.81 9.71 -10.07
N LEU A 128 0.36 10.75 -9.36
CA LEU A 128 -1.06 11.10 -9.31
C LEU A 128 -1.49 11.92 -10.54
N PRO A 129 -2.77 11.86 -10.98
CA PRO A 129 -3.31 12.75 -11.99
C PRO A 129 -3.10 14.23 -11.61
N PRO A 130 -2.90 15.14 -12.59
CA PRO A 130 -2.64 16.56 -12.33
C PRO A 130 -3.68 17.21 -11.41
N ASP A 131 -4.95 16.81 -11.54
CA ASP A 131 -6.09 17.37 -10.79
C ASP A 131 -6.08 17.03 -9.29
N SER A 132 -5.18 16.16 -8.84
CA SER A 132 -5.01 15.80 -7.42
C SER A 132 -3.79 16.47 -6.77
N ARG A 133 -3.02 17.29 -7.52
CA ARG A 133 -1.88 18.04 -6.99
C ARG A 133 -2.38 19.35 -6.39
N LEU A 134 -2.35 19.45 -5.06
CA LEU A 134 -2.83 20.61 -4.30
C LEU A 134 -1.79 21.75 -4.30
N ASP A 135 -1.27 22.18 -5.45
CA ASP A 135 -0.32 23.30 -5.52
C ASP A 135 -0.57 24.11 -6.78
N THR A 136 -1.60 24.95 -6.78
CA THR A 136 -1.60 26.32 -7.32
C THR A 136 -2.89 27.00 -6.85
N ILE A 137 -2.88 27.64 -5.69
CA ILE A 137 -3.91 28.62 -5.32
C ILE A 137 -3.28 30.00 -5.47
N PRO A 138 -3.63 30.79 -6.50
CA PRO A 138 -3.49 32.24 -6.39
C PRO A 138 -4.66 32.74 -5.54
N ASP A 139 -4.35 33.43 -4.45
CA ASP A 139 -5.31 34.24 -3.71
C ASP A 139 -5.86 35.33 -4.65
N ASN A 140 -6.99 35.09 -5.31
CA ASN A 140 -8.04 36.09 -5.53
C ASN A 140 -9.25 35.48 -6.25
N VAL A 141 -10.37 35.46 -5.53
CA VAL A 141 -11.78 35.56 -5.95
C VAL A 141 -12.34 34.80 -7.17
N SER A 142 -13.50 34.23 -6.86
CA SER A 142 -14.69 34.11 -7.72
C SER A 142 -14.69 33.00 -8.76
N SER A 143 -15.40 31.95 -8.36
CA SER A 143 -16.46 31.28 -9.12
C SER A 143 -16.69 31.87 -10.50
N SER A 144 -16.34 31.11 -11.53
CA SER A 144 -17.06 31.00 -12.79
C SER A 144 -16.32 30.00 -13.67
N SER A 145 -17.08 29.00 -14.12
CA SER A 145 -17.08 28.41 -15.46
C SER A 145 -15.81 28.57 -16.32
N ILE A 146 -15.38 27.50 -16.99
CA ILE A 146 -15.57 27.33 -18.45
C ILE A 146 -14.85 26.01 -18.76
N SER A 147 -15.59 24.92 -18.98
CA SER A 147 -15.97 24.39 -20.29
C SER A 147 -14.78 23.96 -21.16
N ILE A 148 -14.73 22.65 -21.46
CA ILE A 148 -14.36 22.17 -22.79
C ILE A 148 -15.40 21.13 -23.22
N ASP A 149 -16.12 21.55 -24.24
CA ASP A 149 -17.02 20.82 -25.12
C ASP A 149 -16.21 20.00 -26.14
N SER A 150 -16.59 18.73 -26.38
CA SER A 150 -16.85 18.14 -27.72
C SER A 150 -17.12 16.62 -27.65
N ASN A 151 -18.44 16.34 -27.63
CA ASN A 151 -19.30 15.14 -27.85
C ASN A 151 -18.91 14.14 -28.99
N PRO A 152 -19.63 13.00 -29.26
CA PRO A 152 -21.02 12.62 -28.89
C PRO A 152 -21.20 11.25 -28.20
N THR A 153 -22.13 11.03 -27.25
CA THR A 153 -23.53 10.66 -27.54
C THR A 153 -24.40 10.69 -26.24
N GLN A 154 -25.28 11.69 -26.18
CA GLN A 154 -26.58 11.86 -25.49
C GLN A 154 -27.00 10.93 -24.33
N ILE A 155 -27.10 11.49 -23.09
CA ILE A 155 -28.18 11.25 -22.09
C ILE A 155 -28.38 12.56 -21.26
N PRO A 156 -29.62 12.97 -20.88
CA PRO A 156 -29.95 14.32 -20.39
C PRO A 156 -29.76 14.56 -18.87
N ALA A 157 -29.43 15.81 -18.54
CA ALA A 157 -29.68 16.61 -17.33
C ALA A 157 -29.61 15.95 -15.93
N VAL A 158 -28.59 16.33 -15.15
CA VAL A 158 -28.48 16.07 -13.70
C VAL A 158 -28.72 17.39 -12.95
N GLU A 159 -29.70 17.39 -12.05
CA GLU A 159 -29.99 18.44 -11.08
C GLU A 159 -28.94 18.49 -9.95
N GLU A 160 -28.63 19.69 -9.49
CA GLU A 160 -27.66 19.99 -8.42
C GLU A 160 -27.97 19.27 -7.11
N THR A 161 -26.98 18.53 -6.57
CA THR A 161 -26.99 18.04 -5.19
C THR A 161 -26.02 18.84 -4.34
N VAL A 162 -26.56 19.52 -3.32
CA VAL A 162 -25.84 20.24 -2.27
C VAL A 162 -24.83 19.33 -1.58
N GLN A 163 -23.54 19.64 -1.68
CA GLN A 163 -22.46 18.97 -0.94
C GLN A 163 -22.41 19.54 0.48
N VAL A 164 -22.68 18.71 1.49
CA VAL A 164 -22.30 19.02 2.88
C VAL A 164 -20.85 18.59 3.03
N GLU A 165 -19.95 19.56 3.04
CA GLU A 165 -18.53 19.36 3.30
C GLU A 165 -18.36 18.98 4.79
N GLU A 166 -18.19 17.69 5.08
CA GLU A 166 -17.81 17.25 6.43
C GLU A 166 -16.36 17.66 6.68
N ASP A 167 -16.11 18.43 7.74
CA ASP A 167 -14.77 18.82 8.17
C ASP A 167 -13.99 17.59 8.68
N LEU A 168 -13.11 17.05 7.83
CA LEU A 168 -12.21 15.94 8.16
C LEU A 168 -11.17 16.31 9.25
N GLY A 169 -10.96 17.60 9.54
CA GLY A 169 -10.05 18.08 10.58
C GLY A 169 -10.39 17.56 11.98
N LYS A 170 -11.65 17.17 12.21
CA LYS A 170 -12.11 16.55 13.46
C LYS A 170 -11.50 15.15 13.70
N TYR A 171 -11.10 14.44 12.66
CA TYR A 171 -10.69 13.04 12.71
C TYR A 171 -9.16 12.90 12.65
N GLN A 172 -8.47 13.36 13.70
CA GLN A 172 -7.03 13.13 13.84
C GLN A 172 -6.75 11.76 14.47
N PHE A 173 -5.88 10.97 13.83
CA PHE A 173 -5.46 9.67 14.35
C PHE A 173 -4.87 9.76 15.78
N SER A 174 -4.13 10.83 16.08
CA SER A 174 -3.59 11.06 17.43
C SER A 174 -4.68 11.16 18.50
N LYS A 175 -5.84 11.74 18.17
CA LYS A 175 -7.00 11.83 19.09
C LYS A 175 -7.66 10.47 19.29
N PHE A 176 -7.75 9.68 18.21
CA PHE A 176 -8.20 8.29 18.29
C PHE A 176 -7.27 7.46 19.18
N ALA A 177 -5.96 7.50 18.94
CA ALA A 177 -4.97 6.78 19.73
C ALA A 177 -5.05 7.17 21.22
N ALA A 178 -5.12 8.47 21.53
CA ALA A 178 -5.25 8.95 22.91
C ALA A 178 -6.53 8.44 23.62
N THR A 179 -7.61 8.19 22.86
CA THR A 179 -8.90 7.77 23.41
C THR A 179 -9.01 6.26 23.57
N TYR A 180 -8.48 5.51 22.59
CA TYR A 180 -8.72 4.06 22.48
C TYR A 180 -7.49 3.20 22.74
N PHE A 181 -6.28 3.75 22.71
CA PHE A 181 -5.09 2.94 22.98
C PHE A 181 -5.00 2.59 24.46
N GLN A 182 -4.68 1.32 24.71
CA GLN A 182 -4.38 0.84 26.05
C GLN A 182 -3.02 1.39 26.54
N SER A 183 -2.87 1.45 27.86
CA SER A 183 -1.58 1.64 28.53
C SER A 183 -0.81 2.94 28.19
N GLN A 184 -1.53 4.03 27.89
CA GLN A 184 -0.95 5.35 27.60
C GLN A 184 0.06 5.34 26.43
N ILE A 185 -0.13 4.43 25.48
CA ILE A 185 0.69 4.34 24.28
C ILE A 185 0.29 5.46 23.33
N THR A 186 1.27 6.16 22.75
CA THR A 186 1.02 7.24 21.81
C THR A 186 0.79 6.72 20.39
N SER A 187 0.30 7.57 19.50
CA SER A 187 0.21 7.27 18.06
C SER A 187 1.57 7.14 17.38
N SER A 188 2.66 7.49 18.06
CA SER A 188 4.01 7.42 17.52
C SER A 188 4.51 5.98 17.40
N HIS A 189 5.26 5.73 16.34
CA HIS A 189 5.91 4.45 16.11
C HIS A 189 6.88 4.09 17.25
N SER A 190 6.83 2.83 17.69
CA SER A 190 7.74 2.28 18.70
C SER A 190 8.45 1.06 18.16
N LYS A 191 9.77 0.98 18.39
CA LYS A 191 10.62 -0.15 17.99
C LYS A 191 10.54 -1.34 18.96
N LYS A 192 9.82 -1.20 20.07
CA LYS A 192 9.74 -2.20 21.13
C LYS A 192 8.52 -3.11 20.90
N PRO A 193 8.62 -4.41 21.22
CA PRO A 193 7.45 -5.26 21.33
C PRO A 193 6.42 -4.67 22.30
N LEU A 194 5.15 -4.74 21.91
CA LEU A 194 4.05 -4.37 22.80
C LEU A 194 3.95 -5.38 23.95
N LYS A 195 3.53 -4.89 25.12
CA LYS A 195 3.24 -5.73 26.30
C LYS A 195 1.78 -6.22 26.33
N SER A 196 0.89 -5.44 25.72
CA SER A 196 -0.54 -5.73 25.54
C SER A 196 -1.00 -5.15 24.20
N PRO A 197 -2.12 -5.62 23.63
CA PRO A 197 -2.68 -5.07 22.40
C PRO A 197 -2.98 -3.57 22.53
N LEU A 198 -2.87 -2.84 21.41
CA LEU A 198 -3.19 -1.41 21.40
C LEU A 198 -4.67 -1.17 21.70
N LEU A 199 -5.57 -2.03 21.23
CA LEU A 199 -7.02 -1.90 21.43
C LEU A 199 -7.55 -3.02 22.33
N THR A 200 -8.67 -2.77 23.00
CA THR A 200 -9.39 -3.78 23.79
C THR A 200 -10.00 -4.83 22.88
N HIS A 201 -9.69 -6.09 23.15
CA HIS A 201 -10.26 -7.25 22.48
C HIS A 201 -10.94 -8.14 23.52
N GLU A 202 -12.12 -8.66 23.19
CA GLU A 202 -12.91 -9.51 24.09
C GLU A 202 -12.32 -10.92 24.23
N ASP A 203 -11.72 -11.44 23.16
CA ASP A 203 -11.20 -12.80 23.09
C ASP A 203 -9.67 -12.85 23.15
N SER A 204 -9.15 -13.90 23.80
CA SER A 204 -7.71 -14.11 23.99
C SER A 204 -6.96 -14.37 22.67
N ALA A 205 -7.65 -14.95 21.69
CA ALA A 205 -7.09 -15.25 20.38
C ALA A 205 -6.79 -13.97 19.59
N SER A 206 -7.71 -13.02 19.55
CA SER A 206 -7.51 -11.71 18.92
C SER A 206 -6.43 -10.90 19.61
N GLN A 207 -6.31 -11.00 20.94
CA GLN A 207 -5.21 -10.36 21.67
C GLN A 207 -3.85 -10.90 21.20
N LEU A 208 -3.70 -12.23 21.12
CA LEU A 208 -2.48 -12.86 20.60
C LEU A 208 -2.22 -12.52 19.13
N ALA A 209 -3.26 -12.49 18.30
CA ALA A 209 -3.16 -12.10 16.89
C ALA A 209 -2.68 -10.66 16.74
N ALA A 210 -3.26 -9.71 17.49
CA ALA A 210 -2.84 -8.31 17.49
C ALA A 210 -1.37 -8.15 17.93
N MET A 211 -0.95 -8.88 18.96
CA MET A 211 0.46 -8.90 19.40
C MET A 211 1.38 -9.45 18.31
N ALA A 212 0.98 -10.54 17.63
CA ALA A 212 1.75 -11.16 16.56
C ALA A 212 1.85 -10.25 15.32
N VAL A 213 0.79 -9.52 14.99
CA VAL A 213 0.80 -8.50 13.92
C VAL A 213 1.81 -7.41 14.24
N TRP A 214 1.85 -6.90 15.47
CA TRP A 214 2.85 -5.90 15.86
C TRP A 214 4.28 -6.40 15.69
N ILE A 215 4.57 -7.62 16.16
CA ILE A 215 5.89 -8.25 15.96
C ILE A 215 6.23 -8.38 14.47
N THR A 216 5.24 -8.68 13.63
CA THR A 216 5.42 -8.77 12.17
C THR A 216 5.74 -7.40 11.56
N ILE A 217 5.08 -6.34 12.02
CA ILE A 217 5.37 -4.95 11.61
C ILE A 217 6.81 -4.58 11.99
N LEU A 218 7.25 -4.89 13.22
CA LEU A 218 8.63 -4.62 13.65
C LEU A 218 9.67 -5.33 12.78
N ARG A 219 9.41 -6.59 12.39
CA ARG A 219 10.28 -7.32 11.46
C ARG A 219 10.31 -6.68 10.08
N PHE A 220 9.14 -6.32 9.57
CA PHE A 220 9.02 -5.66 8.27
C PHE A 220 9.75 -4.30 8.23
N MET A 221 9.71 -3.54 9.32
CA MET A 221 10.42 -2.27 9.46
C MET A 221 11.92 -2.44 9.76
N GLY A 222 12.39 -3.66 10.01
CA GLY A 222 13.79 -3.96 10.34
C GLY A 222 14.18 -3.64 11.79
N ASP A 223 13.19 -3.35 12.65
CA ASP A 223 13.41 -3.03 14.08
C ASP A 223 13.53 -4.28 14.95
N LEU A 224 13.09 -5.45 14.45
CA LEU A 224 13.27 -6.75 15.10
C LEU A 224 13.87 -7.75 14.11
N PRO A 225 14.84 -8.59 14.53
CA PRO A 225 15.41 -9.60 13.63
C PRO A 225 14.37 -10.61 13.16
N ASP A 226 14.54 -11.06 11.93
CA ASP A 226 13.76 -12.18 11.39
C ASP A 226 14.00 -13.45 12.21
N VAL A 227 12.97 -14.28 12.31
CA VAL A 227 13.06 -15.57 12.98
C VAL A 227 14.12 -16.39 12.25
N LYS A 228 15.23 -16.68 12.95
CA LYS A 228 16.23 -17.62 12.45
C LYS A 228 15.58 -18.99 12.40
N TYR A 229 15.33 -19.50 11.20
CA TYR A 229 14.82 -20.85 10.97
C TYR A 229 15.92 -21.86 11.33
N SER A 230 16.13 -22.09 12.63
CA SER A 230 16.88 -23.27 13.06
C SER A 230 15.99 -24.49 12.79
N SER A 231 16.56 -25.48 12.11
CA SER A 231 15.91 -26.51 11.28
C SER A 231 14.77 -27.33 11.90
N ASN A 232 14.50 -27.19 13.20
CA ASN A 232 13.55 -28.03 13.93
C ASN A 232 12.30 -27.28 14.44
N ASN A 233 12.29 -25.94 14.42
CA ASN A 233 11.17 -25.15 14.95
C ASN A 233 10.24 -24.57 13.86
N GLY A 234 10.67 -24.60 12.59
CA GLY A 234 9.86 -24.12 11.46
C GLY A 234 8.62 -24.98 11.24
N GLU A 235 8.72 -26.29 11.47
CA GLU A 235 7.62 -27.24 11.32
C GLU A 235 6.55 -27.06 12.40
N VAL A 236 6.95 -26.68 13.62
CA VAL A 236 6.05 -26.46 14.76
C VAL A 236 5.25 -25.18 14.59
N LEU A 237 5.86 -24.10 14.07
CA LEU A 237 5.16 -22.84 13.85
C LEU A 237 4.17 -22.95 12.67
N VAL A 238 4.56 -23.62 11.59
CA VAL A 238 3.65 -23.91 10.47
C VAL A 238 2.52 -24.81 10.95
N ARG A 239 2.80 -25.87 11.71
CA ARG A 239 1.76 -26.72 12.31
C ARG A 239 0.86 -26.00 13.30
N ALA A 240 1.37 -25.08 14.11
CA ALA A 240 0.56 -24.31 15.06
C ALA A 240 -0.35 -23.30 14.35
N ILE A 241 0.13 -22.69 13.26
CA ILE A 241 -0.69 -21.83 12.40
C ILE A 241 -1.73 -22.71 11.68
N THR A 242 -1.37 -23.86 11.13
CA THR A 242 -2.31 -24.77 10.45
C THR A 242 -3.27 -25.49 11.41
N ALA A 243 -2.94 -25.68 12.68
CA ALA A 243 -3.83 -26.28 13.67
C ALA A 243 -4.82 -25.27 14.26
N GLY A 244 -4.49 -23.97 14.28
CA GLY A 244 -5.38 -22.89 14.71
C GLY A 244 -6.50 -22.55 13.72
N TYR A 245 -6.30 -22.88 12.44
CA TYR A 245 -7.33 -22.81 11.40
C TYR A 245 -7.60 -24.25 10.98
N GLY A 246 -8.67 -24.89 11.48
CA GLY A 246 -8.99 -26.32 11.27
C GLY A 246 -9.15 -26.79 9.81
N LEU A 247 -8.09 -26.68 9.02
CA LEU A 247 -7.91 -27.32 7.72
C LEU A 247 -7.27 -28.67 8.01
N GLY A 248 -8.16 -29.64 8.27
CA GLY A 248 -7.81 -31.04 8.29
C GLY A 248 -7.08 -31.42 7.00
N THR A 249 -5.96 -32.09 7.18
CA THR A 249 -5.16 -32.66 6.09
C THR A 249 -5.95 -33.82 5.48
N LEU A 250 -6.19 -33.78 4.16
CA LEU A 250 -6.46 -34.97 3.35
C LEU A 250 -5.12 -35.66 3.05
#